data_AF-A0A226D668-F1
#
_entry.id   AF-A0A226D668-F1
#
_cell.length_a   1.000
_cell.length_b   1.000
_cell.length_c   1.000
_cell.angle_alpha   90.00
_cell.angle_beta   90.00
_cell.angle_gamma   90.00
#
_symmetry.space_group_name_H-M   'P 1'
#
loop_
_entity.id
_entity.type
_entity.pdbx_description
1 polymer ?
#
loop_
_entity_poly.entity_id
_entity_poly.type
_entity_poly.pdbx_seq_one_letter_code
_entity_poly.pdbx_strand_id
1 'polypeptide(L)'
;MKSISIQFLTPHHVQWQKDLVLKLIRMSPTNGGGGLNTITFLKKVSGLVKIDENGTASVTSGGKVSTRNVQVWQGRAGRVEEVGVNLHFEVFKVISLNGGSAREPDKISVTNTYPDVLPQPHNLTIVATGNTFADFYETGRGNFGIYVQPFKGSVQFWANFSVTNEAKYTIAVKISPYKICDSDIRITGERVEIQLKLSNASENESFITFGLQFSNVSDFTDFENLGKIFSPIFISDLYTTEASLLINLHTRELQLLHVCPEEVENLNNRVKSGGIGVKNIFRIRDSFRTVHGGKFDDAFVLENDEFHGQIYGHGGVNSLIFDDRFNSSLVHVNLKEETATFDGQFNSGVRGIQVVGGRRGKMDVVFTNCHIKLVKLEGGGSLRDQDVVGISKDFCSPDVTIMTQSFTQIQNQAERGNFTYFVESLEGVGTEYLIGTNLSHHYKFTVELEQIGSVSLLGSILHLGMKSNFHLLGEMV
;
A
#
# COMPACT_ATOMS: atom_id res chain seq x y z
N MET A 1 -27.71 12.56 -30.09
CA MET A 1 -26.99 12.90 -28.85
C MET A 1 -26.95 11.64 -28.00
N LYS A 2 -25.74 11.12 -27.74
CA LYS A 2 -25.52 9.74 -27.29
C LYS A 2 -25.92 9.54 -25.83
N SER A 3 -26.58 8.40 -25.59
CA SER A 3 -27.05 7.86 -24.31
C SER A 3 -25.88 7.28 -23.49
N ILE A 4 -25.95 7.35 -22.15
CA ILE A 4 -25.15 6.50 -21.25
C ILE A 4 -26.11 5.81 -20.28
N SER A 5 -26.05 4.47 -20.26
CA SER A 5 -26.69 3.60 -19.28
C SER A 5 -25.64 3.18 -18.25
N ILE A 6 -25.98 3.22 -16.96
CA ILE A 6 -25.22 2.50 -15.93
C ILE A 6 -25.98 1.19 -15.70
N GLN A 7 -25.39 0.08 -16.13
CA GLN A 7 -25.89 -1.27 -15.93
C GLN A 7 -25.06 -1.91 -14.82
N PHE A 8 -25.70 -2.33 -13.72
CA PHE A 8 -25.05 -3.13 -12.69
C PHE A 8 -25.03 -4.59 -13.18
N LEU A 9 -23.89 -5.05 -13.68
CA LEU A 9 -23.68 -6.44 -14.08
C LEU A 9 -22.78 -7.12 -13.05
N THR A 10 -23.39 -7.81 -12.08
CA THR A 10 -22.76 -8.74 -11.10
C THR A 10 -21.70 -8.13 -10.15
N PRO A 11 -21.32 -8.81 -9.04
CA PRO A 11 -20.80 -8.14 -7.84
C PRO A 11 -19.35 -7.64 -7.89
N HIS A 12 -18.65 -7.73 -9.02
CA HIS A 12 -17.22 -7.47 -9.08
C HIS A 12 -16.85 -6.65 -10.33
N HIS A 13 -17.17 -5.36 -10.33
CA HIS A 13 -16.42 -4.26 -10.96
C HIS A 13 -17.31 -3.02 -11.09
N VAL A 14 -16.86 -1.89 -10.54
CA VAL A 14 -17.38 -0.56 -10.87
C VAL A 14 -16.34 0.11 -11.75
N GLN A 15 -16.64 0.30 -13.03
CA GLN A 15 -15.81 1.06 -13.96
C GLN A 15 -16.43 2.43 -14.20
N TRP A 16 -15.75 3.49 -13.77
CA TRP A 16 -16.19 4.87 -13.99
C TRP A 16 -15.71 5.34 -15.36
N GLN A 17 -16.63 5.73 -16.23
CA GLN A 17 -16.32 6.30 -17.53
C GLN A 17 -15.82 7.75 -17.37
N LYS A 18 -14.70 8.06 -18.06
CA LYS A 18 -14.12 9.40 -18.22
C LYS A 18 -15.22 10.42 -18.58
N ASP A 19 -15.19 11.57 -17.91
CA ASP A 19 -16.01 12.79 -18.13
C ASP A 19 -17.41 12.87 -17.49
N LEU A 20 -17.56 12.42 -16.24
CA LEU A 20 -18.71 12.82 -15.40
C LEU A 20 -18.28 13.23 -14.00
N VAL A 21 -18.14 14.54 -13.81
CA VAL A 21 -18.03 15.18 -12.50
C VAL A 21 -19.38 15.05 -11.80
N LEU A 22 -19.46 14.24 -10.75
CA LEU A 22 -20.54 14.33 -9.76
C LEU A 22 -20.29 15.60 -8.94
N LYS A 23 -20.76 16.73 -9.47
CA LYS A 23 -20.61 18.04 -8.84
C LYS A 23 -21.69 18.21 -7.78
N LEU A 24 -21.30 18.03 -6.52
CA LEU A 24 -22.10 18.39 -5.36
C LEU A 24 -22.24 19.92 -5.30
N ILE A 25 -23.43 20.47 -5.58
CA ILE A 25 -23.67 21.92 -5.51
C ILE A 25 -24.42 22.26 -4.21
N ARG A 26 -23.75 23.10 -3.42
CA ARG A 26 -24.16 23.80 -2.20
C ARG A 26 -25.57 24.41 -2.27
N MET A 27 -26.30 24.40 -1.15
CA MET A 27 -27.30 25.41 -0.84
C MET A 27 -26.96 26.08 0.48
N SER A 28 -26.95 27.42 0.48
CA SER A 28 -26.86 28.24 1.69
C SER A 28 -28.27 28.68 2.12
N PRO A 29 -28.49 28.97 3.42
CA PRO A 29 -29.81 28.99 4.03
C PRO A 29 -30.44 30.38 4.03
N THR A 30 -31.77 30.44 4.04
CA THR A 30 -32.49 31.56 4.66
C THR A 30 -33.58 31.03 5.57
N ASN A 31 -33.30 31.16 6.86
CA ASN A 31 -34.20 31.30 8.01
C ASN A 31 -35.28 30.23 8.25
N GLY A 32 -35.00 29.40 9.26
CA GLY A 32 -36.01 28.73 10.07
C GLY A 32 -36.31 27.30 9.65
N GLY A 33 -35.64 26.34 10.30
CA GLY A 33 -36.09 24.94 10.32
C GLY A 33 -35.39 24.00 9.33
N GLY A 34 -34.72 22.99 9.89
CA GLY A 34 -34.73 21.60 9.41
C GLY A 34 -34.42 21.27 7.95
N GLY A 35 -33.19 20.80 7.71
CA GLY A 35 -32.93 19.63 6.87
C GLY A 35 -32.40 19.87 5.44
N LEU A 36 -31.66 18.89 4.93
CA LEU A 36 -31.55 18.67 3.49
C LEU A 36 -31.83 17.19 3.18
N ASN A 37 -32.79 16.95 2.29
CA ASN A 37 -33.16 15.66 1.70
C ASN A 37 -32.66 15.63 0.24
N THR A 38 -32.16 14.48 -0.23
CA THR A 38 -31.68 14.33 -1.63
C THR A 38 -32.66 13.52 -2.49
N ILE A 39 -32.95 14.03 -3.71
CA ILE A 39 -33.78 13.38 -4.76
C ILE A 39 -32.95 13.21 -6.04
N THR A 40 -33.07 12.06 -6.71
CA THR A 40 -32.35 11.72 -7.95
C THR A 40 -33.31 11.33 -9.07
N PHE A 41 -33.12 11.86 -10.29
CA PHE A 41 -33.95 11.55 -11.47
C PHE A 41 -33.19 10.69 -12.48
N LEU A 42 -33.87 9.68 -13.04
CA LEU A 42 -33.25 8.60 -13.85
C LEU A 42 -33.60 8.65 -15.35
N LYS A 43 -34.39 9.62 -15.83
CA LYS A 43 -34.66 9.88 -17.26
C LYS A 43 -34.83 11.38 -17.49
N LYS A 44 -34.77 11.85 -18.75
CA LYS A 44 -35.19 13.23 -19.09
C LYS A 44 -36.68 13.36 -18.72
N VAL A 45 -36.95 14.06 -17.62
CA VAL A 45 -38.32 14.42 -17.22
C VAL A 45 -38.68 15.69 -17.99
N SER A 46 -39.71 15.64 -18.83
CA SER A 46 -40.27 16.82 -19.51
C SER A 46 -41.46 17.34 -18.71
N GLY A 47 -41.21 18.36 -17.88
CA GLY A 47 -42.20 18.97 -17.00
C GLY A 47 -41.61 19.34 -15.65
N LEU A 48 -42.31 20.20 -14.89
CA LEU A 48 -41.84 20.72 -13.61
C LEU A 48 -42.13 19.72 -12.47
N VAL A 49 -41.13 19.44 -11.61
CA VAL A 49 -41.30 18.68 -10.35
C VAL A 49 -41.44 19.68 -9.21
N LYS A 50 -42.52 19.61 -8.42
CA LYS A 50 -42.70 20.48 -7.23
C LYS A 50 -42.54 19.66 -5.96
N ILE A 51 -41.65 20.11 -5.08
CA ILE A 51 -41.51 19.62 -3.70
C ILE A 51 -42.17 20.65 -2.79
N ASP A 52 -43.12 20.23 -1.96
CA ASP A 52 -43.80 21.13 -1.03
C ASP A 52 -43.05 21.27 0.32
N GLU A 53 -43.53 22.20 1.13
CA GLU A 53 -43.02 22.56 2.46
C GLU A 53 -43.05 21.42 3.49
N ASN A 54 -43.65 20.25 3.16
CA ASN A 54 -43.62 19.02 3.95
C ASN A 54 -42.67 17.94 3.39
N GLY A 55 -41.95 18.23 2.30
CA GLY A 55 -40.99 17.30 1.69
C GLY A 55 -41.59 16.36 0.63
N THR A 56 -42.79 16.66 0.10
CA THR A 56 -43.47 15.78 -0.86
C THR A 56 -43.20 16.22 -2.30
N ALA A 57 -42.63 15.35 -3.15
CA ALA A 57 -42.39 15.64 -4.56
C ALA A 57 -43.57 15.20 -5.47
N SER A 58 -44.06 16.09 -6.34
CA SER A 58 -45.12 15.82 -7.31
C SER A 58 -44.64 16.06 -8.76
N VAL A 59 -45.01 15.14 -9.66
CA VAL A 59 -44.75 15.23 -11.11
C VAL A 59 -46.08 15.07 -11.84
N THR A 60 -46.36 15.94 -12.82
CA THR A 60 -47.65 15.94 -13.51
C THR A 60 -47.83 14.73 -14.44
N SER A 61 -48.86 13.95 -14.10
CA SER A 61 -49.64 12.95 -14.86
C SER A 61 -49.01 11.61 -15.27
N GLY A 62 -49.47 10.54 -14.61
CA GLY A 62 -49.91 9.32 -15.31
C GLY A 62 -49.20 7.99 -15.02
N GLY A 63 -48.10 7.95 -14.27
CA GLY A 63 -47.34 6.70 -14.00
C GLY A 63 -47.46 6.20 -12.56
N LYS A 64 -47.81 4.92 -12.35
CA LYS A 64 -47.74 4.26 -11.03
C LYS A 64 -46.28 3.99 -10.63
N VAL A 65 -45.92 4.34 -9.40
CA VAL A 65 -44.56 4.22 -8.81
C VAL A 65 -44.51 3.07 -7.78
N SER A 66 -43.37 2.36 -7.67
CA SER A 66 -43.06 1.38 -6.61
C SER A 66 -41.88 1.86 -5.75
N THR A 67 -42.03 1.84 -4.42
CA THR A 67 -41.11 2.43 -3.42
C THR A 67 -40.19 1.42 -2.71
N ARG A 68 -40.11 0.15 -3.13
CA ARG A 68 -39.30 -0.89 -2.43
C ARG A 68 -37.76 -0.69 -2.47
N ASN A 69 -37.21 0.37 -3.07
CA ASN A 69 -35.81 0.38 -3.54
C ASN A 69 -34.97 1.66 -3.25
N VAL A 70 -35.44 2.63 -2.47
CA VAL A 70 -34.64 3.83 -2.12
C VAL A 70 -34.29 3.81 -0.63
N GLN A 71 -33.00 3.78 -0.31
CA GLN A 71 -32.45 3.31 0.96
C GLN A 71 -31.29 4.22 1.44
N VAL A 72 -31.53 5.53 1.52
CA VAL A 72 -30.53 6.55 1.85
C VAL A 72 -30.97 7.33 3.10
N TRP A 73 -30.12 7.37 4.13
CA TRP A 73 -30.24 8.30 5.26
C TRP A 73 -29.25 9.45 5.09
N GLN A 74 -29.70 10.69 5.27
CA GLN A 74 -28.84 11.88 5.25
C GLN A 74 -29.05 12.68 6.54
N GLY A 75 -27.95 12.90 7.27
CA GLY A 75 -27.99 13.57 8.54
C GLY A 75 -28.17 15.09 8.45
N ARG A 76 -28.57 15.71 9.56
CA ARG A 76 -28.79 17.17 9.66
C ARG A 76 -27.51 17.88 10.07
N ALA A 77 -27.20 19.00 9.41
CA ALA A 77 -26.01 19.79 9.74
C ALA A 77 -26.16 20.48 11.10
N GLY A 78 -25.12 20.41 11.94
CA GLY A 78 -25.02 21.17 13.20
C GLY A 78 -25.82 20.62 14.38
N ARG A 79 -26.30 19.36 14.31
CA ARG A 79 -26.87 18.63 15.44
C ARG A 79 -26.21 17.26 15.52
N VAL A 80 -26.10 16.76 16.75
CA VAL A 80 -25.69 15.38 17.03
C VAL A 80 -26.81 14.45 16.59
N GLU A 81 -26.46 13.41 15.85
CA GLU A 81 -27.40 12.40 15.42
C GLU A 81 -26.96 11.00 15.82
N GLU A 82 -27.96 10.16 16.12
CA GLU A 82 -27.78 8.75 16.44
C GLU A 82 -28.65 7.93 15.49
N VAL A 83 -28.02 7.05 14.72
CA VAL A 83 -28.67 6.19 13.72
C VAL A 83 -28.41 4.74 14.10
N GLY A 84 -29.48 4.03 14.48
CA GLY A 84 -29.46 2.58 14.64
C GLY A 84 -29.88 1.90 13.34
N VAL A 85 -29.08 0.93 12.89
CA VAL A 85 -29.36 0.08 11.74
C VAL A 85 -29.51 -1.35 12.20
N ASN A 86 -30.67 -1.95 11.93
CA ASN A 86 -30.89 -3.36 12.17
C ASN A 86 -30.91 -4.13 10.85
N LEU A 87 -29.82 -4.83 10.55
CA LEU A 87 -29.63 -5.53 9.27
C LEU A 87 -30.70 -6.58 8.99
N HIS A 88 -31.38 -7.10 10.03
CA HIS A 88 -32.45 -8.07 9.87
C HIS A 88 -33.71 -7.47 9.21
N PHE A 89 -34.01 -6.20 9.49
CA PHE A 89 -35.25 -5.55 9.05
C PHE A 89 -35.04 -4.47 7.99
N GLU A 90 -33.83 -3.92 7.93
CA GLU A 90 -33.54 -2.72 7.17
C GLU A 90 -32.59 -2.99 6.03
N VAL A 91 -32.95 -2.48 4.85
CA VAL A 91 -32.17 -2.68 3.64
C VAL A 91 -31.39 -1.39 3.33
N PHE A 92 -30.84 -0.67 4.33
CA PHE A 92 -30.12 0.57 4.04
C PHE A 92 -28.94 0.29 3.10
N LYS A 93 -28.82 1.11 2.04
CA LYS A 93 -27.70 1.08 1.10
C LYS A 93 -26.71 2.19 1.38
N VAL A 94 -27.18 3.34 1.86
CA VAL A 94 -26.31 4.50 2.14
C VAL A 94 -26.76 5.24 3.40
N ILE A 95 -25.82 5.59 4.27
CA ILE A 95 -25.99 6.48 5.42
C ILE A 95 -24.93 7.56 5.32
N SER A 96 -25.34 8.82 5.24
CA SER A 96 -24.44 9.96 5.18
C SER A 96 -24.69 10.84 6.39
N LEU A 97 -23.67 11.06 7.22
CA LEU A 97 -23.75 11.93 8.38
C LEU A 97 -22.85 13.15 8.21
N ASN A 98 -23.35 14.30 8.65
CA ASN A 98 -22.62 15.57 8.58
C ASN A 98 -21.57 15.69 9.70
N GLY A 99 -21.64 14.81 10.70
CA GLY A 99 -20.76 14.74 11.84
C GLY A 99 -21.06 15.77 12.91
N GLY A 100 -20.88 15.34 14.15
CA GLY A 100 -21.09 16.13 15.36
C GLY A 100 -19.85 16.94 15.76
N SER A 101 -19.88 17.47 16.98
CA SER A 101 -18.71 18.14 17.57
C SER A 101 -17.71 17.10 18.12
N ALA A 102 -16.48 17.51 18.44
CA ALA A 102 -15.52 16.60 19.05
C ALA A 102 -15.97 16.07 20.44
N ARG A 103 -16.83 16.82 21.14
CA ARG A 103 -17.41 16.39 22.44
C ARG A 103 -18.68 15.58 22.29
N GLU A 104 -19.35 15.72 21.16
CA GLU A 104 -20.63 15.09 20.86
C GLU A 104 -20.61 14.64 19.40
N PRO A 105 -19.89 13.55 19.07
CA PRO A 105 -19.83 13.02 17.71
C PRO A 105 -21.17 12.39 17.32
N ASP A 106 -21.43 12.35 16.03
CA ASP A 106 -22.55 11.57 15.51
C ASP A 106 -22.29 10.08 15.76
N LYS A 107 -23.36 9.31 15.99
CA LYS A 107 -23.29 7.88 16.31
C LYS A 107 -24.02 7.04 15.28
N ILE A 108 -23.36 6.00 14.79
CA ILE A 108 -23.95 4.96 13.96
C ILE A 108 -23.80 3.63 14.67
N SER A 109 -24.90 2.91 14.88
CA SER A 109 -24.87 1.56 15.46
C SER A 109 -25.45 0.58 14.44
N VAL A 110 -24.61 -0.29 13.88
CA VAL A 110 -25.02 -1.35 12.95
C VAL A 110 -25.01 -2.67 13.69
N THR A 111 -26.20 -3.26 13.85
CA THR A 111 -26.39 -4.48 14.64
C THR A 111 -27.18 -5.53 13.87
N ASN A 112 -26.96 -6.80 14.22
CA ASN A 112 -27.90 -7.87 13.95
C ASN A 112 -28.51 -8.34 15.28
N THR A 113 -29.80 -8.08 15.49
CA THR A 113 -30.46 -8.42 16.77
C THR A 113 -30.86 -9.89 16.88
N TYR A 114 -30.71 -10.67 15.80
CA TYR A 114 -31.03 -12.10 15.77
C TYR A 114 -29.78 -12.92 15.41
N PRO A 115 -28.92 -13.26 16.38
CA PRO A 115 -27.66 -13.99 16.13
C PRO A 115 -27.89 -15.37 15.51
N ASP A 116 -29.05 -16.00 15.77
CA ASP A 116 -29.41 -17.32 15.23
C ASP A 116 -29.91 -17.26 13.77
N VAL A 117 -30.13 -16.07 13.21
CA VAL A 117 -30.57 -15.88 11.83
C VAL A 117 -29.45 -15.18 11.06
N LEU A 118 -28.82 -15.93 10.14
CA LEU A 118 -27.81 -15.38 9.25
C LEU A 118 -28.40 -14.19 8.48
N PRO A 119 -27.88 -12.96 8.66
CA PRO A 119 -28.35 -11.82 7.90
C PRO A 119 -28.06 -12.07 6.42
N GLN A 120 -28.92 -11.55 5.54
CA GLN A 120 -28.63 -11.64 4.11
C GLN A 120 -27.33 -10.87 3.80
N PRO A 121 -26.61 -11.17 2.72
CA PRO A 121 -25.47 -10.35 2.32
C PRO A 121 -25.91 -8.90 2.09
N HIS A 122 -25.41 -7.98 2.93
CA HIS A 122 -25.70 -6.56 2.82
C HIS A 122 -24.53 -5.80 2.19
N ASN A 123 -24.85 -4.78 1.40
CA ASN A 123 -23.91 -3.76 0.95
C ASN A 123 -24.35 -2.42 1.53
N LEU A 124 -23.69 -1.97 2.60
CA LEU A 124 -23.98 -0.71 3.27
C LEU A 124 -22.82 0.26 3.07
N THR A 125 -23.13 1.45 2.58
CA THR A 125 -22.18 2.55 2.46
C THR A 125 -22.42 3.58 3.56
N ILE A 126 -21.41 3.92 4.34
CA ILE A 126 -21.44 5.00 5.32
C ILE A 126 -20.55 6.13 4.80
N VAL A 127 -21.02 7.38 4.89
CA VAL A 127 -20.24 8.58 4.56
C VAL A 127 -20.16 9.43 5.83
N ALA A 128 -18.98 9.51 6.42
CA ALA A 128 -18.68 10.31 7.60
C ALA A 128 -17.96 11.59 7.17
N THR A 129 -18.68 12.72 7.18
CA THR A 129 -18.11 14.01 6.75
C THR A 129 -17.63 14.91 7.91
N GLY A 130 -17.87 14.52 9.15
CA GLY A 130 -17.48 15.22 10.37
C GLY A 130 -17.11 14.23 11.48
N ASN A 131 -17.18 14.64 12.76
CA ASN A 131 -16.85 13.71 13.85
C ASN A 131 -17.93 12.63 13.99
N THR A 132 -17.51 11.37 13.87
CA THR A 132 -18.42 10.22 13.86
C THR A 132 -17.83 9.07 14.68
N PHE A 133 -18.67 8.46 15.50
CA PHE A 133 -18.45 7.19 16.15
C PHE A 133 -19.35 6.15 15.50
N ALA A 134 -18.78 5.00 15.12
CA ALA A 134 -19.51 3.90 14.54
C ALA A 134 -19.29 2.63 15.36
N ASP A 135 -20.35 1.84 15.55
CA ASP A 135 -20.29 0.55 16.21
C ASP A 135 -20.87 -0.52 15.28
N PHE A 136 -20.10 -1.55 15.00
CA PHE A 136 -20.48 -2.67 14.14
C PHE A 136 -20.44 -3.96 14.96
N TYR A 137 -21.62 -4.44 15.35
CA TYR A 137 -21.76 -5.59 16.23
C TYR A 137 -22.52 -6.73 15.53
N GLU A 138 -21.93 -7.93 15.54
CA GLU A 138 -22.52 -9.16 14.99
C GLU A 138 -23.11 -9.01 13.57
N THR A 139 -22.48 -8.23 12.71
CA THR A 139 -23.07 -7.84 11.41
C THR A 139 -23.28 -8.99 10.42
N GLY A 140 -22.70 -10.17 10.68
CA GLY A 140 -22.72 -11.33 9.80
C GLY A 140 -22.07 -11.05 8.43
N ARG A 141 -22.50 -11.79 7.40
CA ARG A 141 -21.92 -11.71 6.05
C ARG A 141 -22.31 -10.41 5.32
N GLY A 142 -21.34 -9.65 4.83
CA GLY A 142 -21.61 -8.43 4.05
C GLY A 142 -20.37 -7.64 3.66
N ASN A 143 -20.54 -6.66 2.76
CA ASN A 143 -19.52 -5.67 2.44
C ASN A 143 -19.95 -4.29 2.94
N PHE A 144 -19.10 -3.66 3.75
CA PHE A 144 -19.35 -2.35 4.32
C PHE A 144 -18.34 -1.35 3.74
N GLY A 145 -18.83 -0.34 3.03
CA GLY A 145 -18.01 0.75 2.49
C GLY A 145 -18.09 1.97 3.39
N ILE A 146 -17.01 2.37 4.05
CA ILE A 146 -17.00 3.53 4.95
C ILE A 146 -16.14 4.61 4.31
N TYR A 147 -16.76 5.72 3.93
CA TYR A 147 -16.10 6.88 3.35
C TYR A 147 -15.88 7.93 4.44
N VAL A 148 -14.63 8.16 4.82
CA VAL A 148 -14.25 9.21 5.76
C VAL A 148 -13.79 10.42 4.95
N GLN A 149 -14.53 11.52 5.04
CA GLN A 149 -14.26 12.73 4.28
C GLN A 149 -14.12 13.93 5.23
N PRO A 150 -12.98 14.63 5.24
CA PRO A 150 -12.85 15.85 6.01
C PRO A 150 -13.74 16.97 5.42
N PHE A 151 -14.50 17.67 6.27
CA PHE A 151 -15.28 18.85 5.90
C PHE A 151 -14.95 20.05 6.80
N LYS A 152 -14.35 21.11 6.21
CA LYS A 152 -14.09 22.42 6.85
C LYS A 152 -13.40 22.35 8.23
N GLY A 153 -12.48 21.42 8.44
CA GLY A 153 -11.75 21.28 9.70
C GLY A 153 -11.25 19.86 9.92
N SER A 154 -11.01 19.50 11.18
CA SER A 154 -10.60 18.17 11.58
C SER A 154 -11.78 17.19 11.68
N VAL A 155 -11.59 15.95 11.25
CA VAL A 155 -12.52 14.83 11.45
C VAL A 155 -11.95 13.82 12.44
N GLN A 156 -12.75 13.44 13.43
CA GLN A 156 -12.50 12.28 14.28
C GLN A 156 -13.43 11.16 13.86
N PHE A 157 -12.87 10.06 13.41
CA PHE A 157 -13.61 8.85 13.11
C PHE A 157 -13.15 7.73 14.04
N TRP A 158 -14.08 7.17 14.79
CA TRP A 158 -13.84 6.01 15.64
C TRP A 158 -14.80 4.92 15.26
N ALA A 159 -14.30 3.70 15.05
CA ALA A 159 -15.16 2.57 14.79
C ALA A 159 -14.78 1.34 15.61
N ASN A 160 -15.80 0.74 16.21
CA ASN A 160 -15.70 -0.54 16.88
C ASN A 160 -16.24 -1.63 15.96
N PHE A 161 -15.48 -2.71 15.79
CA PHE A 161 -15.85 -3.86 14.98
C PHE A 161 -15.80 -5.14 15.81
N SER A 162 -16.90 -5.86 15.84
CA SER A 162 -16.92 -7.26 16.22
C SER A 162 -16.44 -8.10 15.04
N VAL A 163 -15.26 -8.71 15.15
CA VAL A 163 -14.66 -9.46 14.05
C VAL A 163 -15.46 -10.74 13.83
N THR A 164 -15.95 -10.95 12.61
CA THR A 164 -16.52 -12.22 12.16
C THR A 164 -15.85 -12.61 10.85
N ASN A 165 -15.61 -13.91 10.63
CA ASN A 165 -14.92 -14.41 9.43
C ASN A 165 -15.66 -14.15 8.10
N GLU A 166 -16.87 -13.60 8.16
CA GLU A 166 -17.78 -13.46 7.02
C GLU A 166 -18.02 -12.01 6.58
N ALA A 167 -17.63 -11.02 7.40
CA ALA A 167 -17.77 -9.60 7.10
C ALA A 167 -16.53 -9.06 6.37
N LYS A 168 -16.72 -8.06 5.50
CA LYS A 168 -15.63 -7.29 4.88
C LYS A 168 -15.91 -5.80 4.99
N TYR A 169 -14.93 -5.06 5.49
CA TYR A 169 -14.98 -3.61 5.66
C TYR A 169 -13.92 -2.96 4.76
N THR A 170 -14.36 -2.08 3.88
CA THR A 170 -13.49 -1.23 3.06
C THR A 170 -13.65 0.19 3.56
N ILE A 171 -12.57 0.81 4.04
CA ILE A 171 -12.60 2.18 4.55
C ILE A 171 -11.86 3.09 3.59
N ALA A 172 -12.61 3.82 2.78
CA ALA A 172 -12.08 4.81 1.86
C ALA A 172 -11.86 6.13 2.61
N VAL A 173 -10.61 6.51 2.84
CA VAL A 173 -10.27 7.77 3.51
C VAL A 173 -9.85 8.80 2.45
N LYS A 174 -10.65 9.86 2.31
CA LYS A 174 -10.39 10.93 1.34
C LYS A 174 -9.37 11.93 1.90
N ILE A 175 -8.22 12.04 1.25
CA ILE A 175 -7.10 12.90 1.69
C ILE A 175 -6.41 13.53 0.48
N SER A 176 -5.92 14.75 0.66
CA SER A 176 -5.08 15.46 -0.32
C SER A 176 -4.16 16.44 0.42
N PRO A 177 -2.83 16.49 0.16
CA PRO A 177 -1.86 15.41 0.01
C PRO A 177 -1.35 14.88 1.37
N TYR A 178 -0.78 13.67 1.36
CA TYR A 178 -0.57 12.79 2.52
C TYR A 178 0.61 13.15 3.43
N LYS A 179 0.33 13.32 4.73
CA LYS A 179 1.33 13.20 5.80
C LYS A 179 0.73 12.43 6.98
N ILE A 180 1.29 11.26 7.27
CA ILE A 180 0.99 10.53 8.51
C ILE A 180 1.91 11.12 9.58
N CYS A 181 1.32 11.81 10.55
CA CYS A 181 2.09 12.52 11.58
C CYS A 181 2.41 11.63 12.78
N ASP A 182 1.49 10.73 13.09
CA ASP A 182 1.56 9.86 14.24
C ASP A 182 0.66 8.65 14.00
N SER A 183 1.05 7.52 14.55
CA SER A 183 0.30 6.29 14.45
C SER A 183 0.63 5.37 15.61
N ASP A 184 -0.37 4.68 16.13
CA ASP A 184 -0.23 3.76 17.26
C ASP A 184 -1.03 2.49 16.99
N ILE A 185 -0.43 1.34 17.26
CA ILE A 185 -1.07 0.03 17.19
C ILE A 185 -0.92 -0.63 18.56
N ARG A 186 -2.04 -0.79 19.26
CA ARG A 186 -2.10 -1.43 20.57
C ARG A 186 -2.83 -2.76 20.46
N ILE A 187 -2.26 -3.78 21.09
CA ILE A 187 -2.87 -5.12 21.18
C ILE A 187 -3.00 -5.44 22.66
N THR A 188 -4.23 -5.63 23.15
CA THR A 188 -4.53 -5.86 24.57
C THR A 188 -5.59 -6.96 24.73
N GLY A 189 -5.17 -8.16 25.13
CA GLY A 189 -6.06 -9.32 25.17
C GLY A 189 -6.64 -9.61 23.78
N GLU A 190 -7.96 -9.74 23.68
CA GLU A 190 -8.69 -9.98 22.42
C GLU A 190 -9.02 -8.70 21.65
N ARG A 191 -8.28 -7.61 21.91
CA ARG A 191 -8.52 -6.29 21.31
C ARG A 191 -7.32 -5.77 20.54
N VAL A 192 -7.59 -5.26 19.34
CA VAL A 192 -6.63 -4.51 18.52
C VAL A 192 -7.14 -3.09 18.34
N GLU A 193 -6.32 -2.11 18.71
CA GLU A 193 -6.60 -0.70 18.52
C GLU A 193 -5.60 -0.11 17.52
N ILE A 194 -6.09 0.54 16.46
CA ILE A 194 -5.28 1.21 15.45
C ILE A 194 -5.66 2.68 15.45
N GLN A 195 -4.71 3.54 15.81
CA GLN A 195 -4.87 4.99 15.76
C GLN A 195 -3.98 5.59 14.67
N LEU A 196 -4.55 6.44 13.83
CA LEU A 196 -3.84 7.19 12.80
C LEU A 196 -4.13 8.68 12.96
N LYS A 197 -3.09 9.49 13.05
CA LYS A 197 -3.19 10.95 12.96
C LYS A 197 -2.58 11.44 11.66
N LEU A 198 -3.41 12.11 10.87
CA LEU A 198 -3.06 12.58 9.55
C LEU A 198 -3.03 14.11 9.57
N SER A 199 -2.00 14.72 8.96
CA SER A 199 -1.98 16.18 8.68
C SER A 199 -2.11 16.42 7.17
N ASN A 200 -2.65 17.58 6.80
CA ASN A 200 -2.51 18.05 5.42
C ASN A 200 -1.02 18.34 5.20
N ALA A 201 -0.44 17.91 4.08
CA ALA A 201 0.98 18.14 3.80
C ALA A 201 1.39 19.63 3.91
N SER A 202 0.46 20.58 3.73
CA SER A 202 0.71 22.03 3.86
C SER A 202 0.55 22.60 5.29
N GLU A 203 -0.04 21.86 6.23
CA GLU A 203 -0.35 22.34 7.58
C GLU A 203 0.21 21.38 8.64
N ASN A 204 0.77 21.91 9.73
CA ASN A 204 1.30 21.08 10.82
C ASN A 204 0.21 20.61 11.82
N GLU A 205 -1.06 20.82 11.51
CA GLU A 205 -2.19 20.41 12.37
C GLU A 205 -2.79 19.08 11.92
N SER A 206 -3.14 18.23 12.88
CA SER A 206 -3.81 16.96 12.61
C SER A 206 -5.25 17.24 12.13
N PHE A 207 -5.58 16.82 10.91
CA PHE A 207 -6.91 17.00 10.32
C PHE A 207 -7.76 15.73 10.35
N ILE A 208 -7.17 14.53 10.47
CA ILE A 208 -7.94 13.30 10.73
C ILE A 208 -7.32 12.55 11.89
N THR A 209 -8.15 12.22 12.88
CA THR A 209 -7.84 11.17 13.86
C THR A 209 -8.77 10.01 13.58
N PHE A 210 -8.19 8.85 13.28
CA PHE A 210 -8.92 7.66 12.92
C PHE A 210 -8.54 6.54 13.88
N GLY A 211 -9.54 5.96 14.53
CA GLY A 211 -9.37 4.90 15.51
C GLY A 211 -10.22 3.69 15.17
N LEU A 212 -9.63 2.50 15.23
CA LEU A 212 -10.33 1.23 15.01
C LEU A 212 -10.11 0.32 16.18
N GLN A 213 -11.19 -0.21 16.72
CA GLN A 213 -11.13 -1.20 17.78
C GLN A 213 -11.77 -2.51 17.30
N PHE A 214 -10.98 -3.58 17.29
CA PHE A 214 -11.46 -4.92 16.99
C PHE A 214 -11.63 -5.69 18.29
N SER A 215 -12.72 -6.45 18.45
CA SER A 215 -12.96 -7.32 19.61
C SER A 215 -13.13 -8.79 19.19
N ASN A 216 -12.91 -9.71 20.12
CA ASN A 216 -12.98 -11.18 19.95
C ASN A 216 -11.92 -11.74 18.97
N VAL A 217 -10.71 -11.18 19.01
CA VAL A 217 -9.56 -11.70 18.26
C VAL A 217 -8.81 -12.68 19.17
N SER A 218 -9.06 -13.97 19.01
CA SER A 218 -8.66 -15.00 19.98
C SER A 218 -7.27 -15.58 19.74
N ASP A 219 -6.77 -15.59 18.50
CA ASP A 219 -5.43 -16.11 18.19
C ASP A 219 -4.70 -15.47 16.98
N PHE A 220 -3.53 -16.00 16.64
CA PHE A 220 -2.70 -15.52 15.52
C PHE A 220 -3.30 -15.75 14.14
N THR A 221 -4.14 -16.77 13.97
CA THR A 221 -4.85 -17.01 12.70
C THR A 221 -5.95 -15.96 12.50
N ASP A 222 -6.53 -15.45 13.58
CA ASP A 222 -7.47 -14.33 13.54
C ASP A 222 -6.78 -13.03 13.06
N PHE A 223 -5.49 -12.83 13.36
CA PHE A 223 -4.73 -11.67 12.86
C PHE A 223 -4.49 -11.72 11.34
N GLU A 224 -4.24 -12.89 10.75
CA GLU A 224 -4.18 -13.03 9.29
C GLU A 224 -5.55 -12.83 8.64
N ASN A 225 -6.62 -13.23 9.34
CA ASN A 225 -7.99 -13.03 8.88
C ASN A 225 -8.41 -11.55 8.97
N LEU A 226 -7.95 -10.80 9.98
CA LEU A 226 -8.19 -9.36 10.09
C LEU A 226 -7.74 -8.61 8.83
N GLY A 227 -6.57 -8.94 8.27
CA GLY A 227 -6.08 -8.34 7.02
C GLY A 227 -6.96 -8.64 5.79
N LYS A 228 -7.76 -9.72 5.82
CA LYS A 228 -8.73 -10.07 4.75
C LYS A 228 -10.10 -9.44 4.97
N ILE A 229 -10.43 -9.18 6.23
CA ILE A 229 -11.70 -8.59 6.67
C ILE A 229 -11.65 -7.06 6.54
N PHE A 230 -10.47 -6.46 6.64
CA PHE A 230 -10.31 -5.02 6.79
C PHE A 230 -9.34 -4.41 5.77
N SER A 231 -9.80 -3.44 4.98
CA SER A 231 -9.01 -2.79 3.94
C SER A 231 -9.21 -1.27 3.93
N PRO A 232 -8.36 -0.50 4.65
CA PRO A 232 -8.28 0.94 4.50
C PRO A 232 -7.61 1.28 3.18
N ILE A 233 -8.25 2.18 2.45
CA ILE A 233 -7.77 2.65 1.16
C ILE A 233 -7.80 4.17 1.20
N PHE A 234 -6.67 4.78 0.90
CA PHE A 234 -6.58 6.21 0.67
C PHE A 234 -7.06 6.53 -0.74
N ILE A 235 -7.94 7.53 -0.84
CA ILE A 235 -8.51 7.96 -2.11
C ILE A 235 -8.32 9.45 -2.33
N SER A 236 -8.13 9.84 -3.59
CA SER A 236 -7.97 11.24 -3.98
C SER A 236 -9.28 12.04 -3.92
N ASP A 237 -9.20 13.34 -4.22
CA ASP A 237 -10.39 14.18 -4.41
C ASP A 237 -11.36 13.67 -5.48
N LEU A 238 -10.83 12.95 -6.47
CA LEU A 238 -11.56 12.33 -7.57
C LEU A 238 -11.98 10.88 -7.28
N TYR A 239 -11.81 10.41 -6.04
CA TYR A 239 -12.12 9.04 -5.61
C TYR A 239 -11.30 7.97 -6.35
N THR A 240 -10.11 8.32 -6.82
CA THR A 240 -9.14 7.35 -7.33
C THR A 240 -8.37 6.73 -6.17
N THR A 241 -8.16 5.42 -6.21
CA THR A 241 -7.30 4.74 -5.22
C THR A 241 -5.89 5.27 -5.33
N GLU A 242 -5.37 5.81 -4.22
CA GLU A 242 -4.01 6.30 -4.15
C GLU A 242 -3.08 5.31 -3.47
N ALA A 243 -3.49 4.73 -2.34
CA ALA A 243 -2.71 3.71 -1.63
C ALA A 243 -3.60 2.84 -0.74
N SER A 244 -3.19 1.61 -0.47
CA SER A 244 -3.81 0.76 0.56
C SER A 244 -2.97 0.77 1.83
N LEU A 245 -3.61 0.87 3.00
CA LEU A 245 -2.90 0.73 4.27
C LEU A 245 -2.68 -0.75 4.58
N LEU A 246 -1.43 -1.14 4.76
CA LEU A 246 -1.03 -2.43 5.29
C LEU A 246 -0.69 -2.27 6.77
N ILE A 247 -1.18 -3.20 7.58
CA ILE A 247 -0.95 -3.24 9.02
C ILE A 247 -0.26 -4.55 9.33
N ASN A 248 1.00 -4.49 9.79
CA ASN A 248 1.69 -5.66 10.29
C ASN A 248 1.45 -5.75 11.80
N LEU A 249 0.56 -6.64 12.23
CA LEU A 249 0.21 -6.79 13.64
C LEU A 249 1.32 -7.44 14.48
N HIS A 250 2.21 -8.20 13.84
CA HIS A 250 3.36 -8.82 14.51
C HIS A 250 4.43 -7.78 14.86
N THR A 251 4.80 -6.95 13.89
CA THR A 251 5.82 -5.89 14.09
C THR A 251 5.22 -4.58 14.60
N ARG A 252 3.88 -4.46 14.60
CA ARG A 252 3.13 -3.23 14.90
C ARG A 252 3.53 -2.06 14.00
N GLU A 253 3.81 -2.37 12.74
CA GLU A 253 4.20 -1.38 11.74
C GLU A 253 3.06 -1.12 10.75
N LEU A 254 3.02 0.11 10.25
CA LEU A 254 2.15 0.53 9.16
C LEU A 254 2.95 0.73 7.89
N GLN A 255 2.36 0.33 6.77
CA GLN A 255 2.95 0.53 5.45
C GLN A 255 1.87 0.98 4.46
N LEU A 256 2.25 1.74 3.44
CA LEU A 256 1.36 2.13 2.36
C LEU A 256 1.73 1.38 1.09
N LEU A 257 0.79 0.61 0.54
CA LEU A 257 0.94 -0.06 -0.74
C LEU A 257 0.40 0.81 -1.86
N HIS A 258 1.28 1.21 -2.77
CA HIS A 258 0.96 1.93 -4.00
C HIS A 258 1.08 0.97 -5.18
N VAL A 259 -0.04 0.62 -5.79
CA VAL A 259 -0.05 -0.18 -7.02
C VAL A 259 -0.14 0.78 -8.20
N CYS A 260 0.90 0.83 -9.01
CA CYS A 260 0.96 1.61 -10.24
C CYS A 260 0.81 0.61 -11.41
N PRO A 261 -0.42 0.34 -11.88
CA PRO A 261 -0.65 -0.59 -12.97
C PRO A 261 -0.11 -0.03 -14.29
N GLU A 262 0.03 -0.91 -15.28
CA GLU A 262 0.36 -0.50 -16.64
C GLU A 262 -0.73 0.45 -17.17
N GLU A 263 -0.33 1.66 -17.53
CA GLU A 263 -1.21 2.72 -17.99
C GLU A 263 -0.60 3.46 -19.18
N VAL A 264 -1.45 4.13 -19.97
CA VAL A 264 -0.97 5.08 -20.97
C VAL A 264 -0.59 6.39 -20.29
N GLU A 265 0.61 6.88 -20.59
CA GLU A 265 1.12 8.15 -20.07
C GLU A 265 0.16 9.32 -20.37
N ASN A 266 -0.13 10.11 -19.34
CA ASN A 266 -0.82 11.38 -19.45
C ASN A 266 -0.36 12.34 -18.34
N LEU A 267 -0.77 13.59 -18.44
CA LEU A 267 -0.35 14.64 -17.49
C LEU A 267 -0.70 14.33 -16.02
N ASN A 268 -1.74 13.54 -15.76
CA ASN A 268 -2.24 13.30 -14.41
C ASN A 268 -1.59 12.08 -13.73
N ASN A 269 -0.98 11.18 -14.50
CA ASN A 269 -0.42 9.93 -13.96
C ASN A 269 1.12 9.87 -14.03
N ARG A 270 1.78 10.92 -14.54
CA ARG A 270 3.24 11.03 -14.61
C ARG A 270 3.97 10.96 -13.27
N VAL A 271 3.36 11.45 -12.20
CA VAL A 271 4.01 11.55 -10.89
C VAL A 271 3.20 10.77 -9.86
N LYS A 272 3.89 9.94 -9.08
CA LYS A 272 3.34 9.27 -7.90
C LYS A 272 4.19 9.64 -6.68
N SER A 273 3.54 9.97 -5.56
CA SER A 273 4.23 10.31 -4.31
C SER A 273 3.73 9.45 -3.16
N GLY A 274 4.65 8.99 -2.34
CA GLY A 274 4.38 8.26 -1.10
C GLY A 274 3.84 9.15 0.00
N GLY A 275 3.26 8.51 1.02
CA GLY A 275 2.89 9.20 2.25
C GLY A 275 4.14 9.53 3.06
N ILE A 276 4.24 10.76 3.55
CA ILE A 276 5.35 11.19 4.40
C ILE A 276 5.21 10.60 5.80
N GLY A 277 6.31 10.09 6.36
CA GLY A 277 6.39 9.61 7.75
C GLY A 277 5.97 8.14 7.96
N VAL A 278 5.82 7.38 6.88
CA VAL A 278 5.43 5.97 6.88
C VAL A 278 6.18 5.21 5.79
N LYS A 279 6.40 3.90 5.97
CA LYS A 279 6.99 3.03 4.93
C LYS A 279 6.05 2.97 3.73
N ASN A 280 6.56 3.22 2.53
CA ASN A 280 5.81 3.03 1.29
C ASN A 280 6.35 1.82 0.53
N ILE A 281 5.46 1.05 -0.07
CA ILE A 281 5.76 -0.02 -1.01
C ILE A 281 5.13 0.37 -2.33
N PHE A 282 5.94 0.68 -3.33
CA PHE A 282 5.51 0.94 -4.69
C PHE A 282 5.67 -0.32 -5.51
N ARG A 283 4.58 -0.83 -6.09
CA ARG A 283 4.60 -1.88 -7.11
C ARG A 283 4.37 -1.21 -8.46
N ILE A 284 5.41 -1.10 -9.26
CA ILE A 284 5.44 -0.28 -10.47
C ILE A 284 5.40 -1.20 -11.70
N ARG A 285 4.32 -1.10 -12.47
CA ARG A 285 4.11 -1.85 -13.72
C ARG A 285 4.06 -0.96 -14.96
N ASP A 286 4.01 0.36 -14.80
CA ASP A 286 4.18 1.27 -15.92
C ASP A 286 5.66 1.59 -16.15
N SER A 287 5.96 2.13 -17.33
CA SER A 287 7.33 2.41 -17.76
C SER A 287 7.74 3.88 -17.63
N PHE A 288 6.83 4.82 -17.41
CA PHE A 288 7.13 6.26 -17.59
C PHE A 288 7.12 7.08 -16.29
N ARG A 289 6.66 6.52 -15.16
CA ARG A 289 6.37 7.33 -13.97
C ARG A 289 7.62 7.85 -13.28
N THR A 290 7.47 9.05 -12.74
CA THR A 290 8.32 9.56 -11.67
C THR A 290 7.69 9.22 -10.33
N VAL A 291 8.40 8.45 -9.50
CA VAL A 291 7.94 7.98 -8.20
C VAL A 291 8.79 8.59 -7.08
N HIS A 292 8.13 9.21 -6.12
CA HIS A 292 8.76 9.82 -4.94
C HIS A 292 8.39 9.04 -3.67
N GLY A 293 9.40 8.61 -2.92
CA GLY A 293 9.25 8.04 -1.58
C GLY A 293 8.72 9.02 -0.54
N GLY A 294 8.42 8.51 0.65
CA GLY A 294 7.87 9.22 1.81
C GLY A 294 8.91 9.75 2.79
N LYS A 295 10.20 9.71 2.46
CA LYS A 295 11.33 10.03 3.37
C LYS A 295 11.40 9.07 4.56
N PHE A 296 11.11 7.80 4.33
CA PHE A 296 11.21 6.74 5.31
C PHE A 296 11.79 5.50 4.63
N ASP A 297 11.78 4.33 5.26
CA ASP A 297 12.27 3.10 4.62
C ASP A 297 11.28 2.61 3.56
N ASP A 298 11.40 3.12 2.34
CA ASP A 298 10.51 2.82 1.22
C ASP A 298 11.04 1.69 0.34
N ALA A 299 10.14 0.95 -0.30
CA ALA A 299 10.45 -0.11 -1.25
C ALA A 299 9.84 0.21 -2.61
N PHE A 300 10.65 0.06 -3.67
CA PHE A 300 10.27 0.23 -5.06
C PHE A 300 10.45 -1.12 -5.77
N VAL A 301 9.34 -1.78 -6.05
CA VAL A 301 9.29 -3.07 -6.73
C VAL A 301 8.93 -2.84 -8.18
N LEU A 302 9.87 -3.11 -9.09
CA LEU A 302 9.65 -3.03 -10.53
C LEU A 302 9.11 -4.36 -11.04
N GLU A 303 7.92 -4.33 -11.64
CA GLU A 303 7.18 -5.50 -12.13
C GLU A 303 6.90 -5.44 -13.65
N ASN A 304 7.42 -4.43 -14.37
CA ASN A 304 7.19 -4.27 -15.81
C ASN A 304 8.28 -4.96 -16.64
N ASP A 305 8.14 -4.98 -17.96
CA ASP A 305 9.19 -5.42 -18.88
C ASP A 305 10.21 -4.31 -19.15
N GLU A 306 9.75 -3.05 -19.12
CA GLU A 306 10.58 -1.86 -19.35
C GLU A 306 10.28 -0.76 -18.33
N PHE A 307 11.32 -0.05 -17.92
CA PHE A 307 11.18 1.17 -17.11
C PHE A 307 12.10 2.26 -17.66
N HIS A 308 11.51 3.43 -17.92
CA HIS A 308 12.12 4.66 -18.46
C HIS A 308 11.88 5.86 -17.53
N GLY A 309 11.30 5.59 -16.34
CA GLY A 309 10.87 6.59 -15.39
C GLY A 309 11.99 7.06 -14.46
N GLN A 310 11.58 7.63 -13.33
CA GLN A 310 12.49 8.09 -12.30
C GLN A 310 12.02 7.66 -10.91
N ILE A 311 12.94 7.20 -10.07
CA ILE A 311 12.69 6.81 -8.70
C ILE A 311 13.51 7.72 -7.78
N TYR A 312 12.84 8.31 -6.81
CA TYR A 312 13.45 9.15 -5.78
C TYR A 312 13.10 8.59 -4.41
N GLY A 313 14.01 7.85 -3.78
CA GLY A 313 13.84 7.32 -2.42
C GLY A 313 13.77 8.43 -1.35
N HIS A 314 14.47 9.55 -1.58
CA HIS A 314 14.65 10.63 -0.60
C HIS A 314 15.40 10.15 0.65
N GLY A 315 14.85 10.35 1.86
CA GLY A 315 15.45 9.91 3.13
C GLY A 315 15.15 8.45 3.47
N GLY A 316 15.72 7.93 4.56
CA GLY A 316 15.52 6.54 5.00
C GLY A 316 16.47 5.53 4.35
N VAL A 317 16.20 4.24 4.53
CA VAL A 317 16.86 3.10 3.89
C VAL A 317 15.92 2.52 2.84
N ASN A 318 16.09 2.97 1.60
CA ASN A 318 15.20 2.64 0.49
C ASN A 318 15.69 1.43 -0.30
N SER A 319 14.74 0.61 -0.73
CA SER A 319 14.98 -0.61 -1.48
C SER A 319 14.51 -0.49 -2.92
N LEU A 320 15.37 -0.82 -3.89
CA LEU A 320 14.98 -1.06 -5.28
C LEU A 320 15.01 -2.57 -5.51
N ILE A 321 13.88 -3.15 -5.89
CA ILE A 321 13.69 -4.59 -6.04
C ILE A 321 13.17 -4.86 -7.44
N PHE A 322 13.82 -5.77 -8.15
CA PHE A 322 13.37 -6.23 -9.45
C PHE A 322 12.61 -7.55 -9.27
N ASP A 323 11.36 -7.59 -9.72
CA ASP A 323 10.56 -8.83 -9.69
C ASP A 323 11.10 -9.84 -10.72
N ASP A 324 11.05 -11.14 -10.40
CA ASP A 324 11.50 -12.20 -11.31
C ASP A 324 10.80 -12.16 -12.67
N ARG A 325 9.57 -11.64 -12.73
CA ARG A 325 8.79 -11.46 -13.96
C ARG A 325 9.29 -10.33 -14.84
N PHE A 326 10.17 -9.44 -14.34
CA PHE A 326 10.75 -8.34 -15.11
C PHE A 326 11.53 -8.89 -16.31
N ASN A 327 11.00 -8.66 -17.51
CA ASN A 327 11.42 -9.35 -18.75
C ASN A 327 12.58 -8.64 -19.47
N SER A 328 13.65 -8.38 -18.74
CA SER A 328 14.92 -7.93 -19.31
C SER A 328 15.95 -9.06 -19.25
N SER A 329 16.86 -9.15 -20.21
CA SER A 329 17.97 -10.13 -20.13
C SER A 329 19.07 -9.67 -19.18
N LEU A 330 19.28 -8.36 -19.07
CA LEU A 330 20.29 -7.72 -18.22
C LEU A 330 19.72 -6.47 -17.53
N VAL A 331 19.76 -6.45 -16.20
CA VAL A 331 19.54 -5.22 -15.42
C VAL A 331 20.90 -4.69 -14.97
N HIS A 332 21.15 -3.42 -15.21
CA HIS A 332 22.38 -2.76 -14.78
C HIS A 332 22.05 -1.52 -13.93
N VAL A 333 22.38 -1.57 -12.65
CA VAL A 333 22.18 -0.49 -11.69
C VAL A 333 23.51 0.15 -11.35
N ASN A 334 23.63 1.46 -11.58
CA ASN A 334 24.77 2.26 -11.16
C ASN A 334 24.34 3.28 -10.12
N LEU A 335 24.55 2.96 -8.84
CA LEU A 335 24.15 3.82 -7.72
C LEU A 335 25.02 5.06 -7.57
N LYS A 336 26.18 5.11 -8.20
CA LYS A 336 27.05 6.29 -8.23
C LYS A 336 26.56 7.32 -9.24
N GLU A 337 26.14 6.85 -10.42
CA GLU A 337 25.53 7.67 -11.46
C GLU A 337 24.03 7.90 -11.24
N GLU A 338 23.46 7.19 -10.26
CA GLU A 338 22.03 7.20 -9.95
C GLU A 338 21.16 6.77 -11.13
N THR A 339 21.60 5.73 -11.84
CA THR A 339 20.94 5.21 -13.04
C THR A 339 20.67 3.71 -12.96
N ALA A 340 19.61 3.28 -13.65
CA ALA A 340 19.35 1.89 -13.98
C ALA A 340 19.10 1.78 -15.48
N THR A 341 19.66 0.75 -16.12
CA THR A 341 19.46 0.43 -17.54
C THR A 341 19.01 -1.01 -17.69
N PHE A 342 18.23 -1.26 -18.74
CA PHE A 342 17.60 -2.54 -19.02
C PHE A 342 17.98 -2.95 -20.44
N ASP A 343 18.68 -4.07 -20.59
CA ASP A 343 19.24 -4.53 -21.88
C ASP A 343 20.10 -3.48 -22.61
N GLY A 344 20.78 -2.63 -21.83
CA GLY A 344 21.59 -1.52 -22.34
C GLY A 344 20.77 -0.38 -22.98
N GLN A 345 19.45 -0.41 -22.84
CA GLN A 345 18.56 0.65 -23.30
C GLN A 345 18.21 1.60 -22.15
N PHE A 346 18.06 2.88 -22.51
CA PHE A 346 17.55 4.03 -21.72
C PHE A 346 18.01 4.12 -20.24
N ASN A 347 18.58 5.27 -19.85
CA ASN A 347 18.92 5.52 -18.45
C ASN A 347 17.68 5.96 -17.65
N SER A 348 17.13 5.05 -16.86
CA SER A 348 16.16 5.39 -15.81
C SER A 348 16.88 6.00 -14.61
N GLY A 349 16.31 7.05 -14.02
CA GLY A 349 16.88 7.68 -12.83
C GLY A 349 16.53 6.90 -11.57
N VAL A 350 17.51 6.52 -10.75
CA VAL A 350 17.31 5.83 -9.46
C VAL A 350 18.14 6.49 -8.36
N ARG A 351 17.51 7.37 -7.57
CA ARG A 351 18.18 8.18 -6.55
C ARG A 351 17.81 7.76 -5.14
N GLY A 352 18.79 7.85 -4.23
CA GLY A 352 18.58 7.64 -2.80
C GLY A 352 18.20 6.21 -2.45
N ILE A 353 18.82 5.22 -3.12
CA ILE A 353 18.64 3.79 -2.89
C ILE A 353 19.81 3.25 -2.06
N GLN A 354 19.49 2.44 -1.05
CA GLN A 354 20.46 1.84 -0.12
C GLN A 354 20.39 0.31 -0.13
N VAL A 355 19.32 -0.27 -0.65
CA VAL A 355 19.15 -1.72 -0.80
C VAL A 355 18.80 -2.03 -2.25
N VAL A 356 19.49 -3.01 -2.84
CA VAL A 356 19.18 -3.51 -4.19
C VAL A 356 18.88 -5.00 -4.13
N GLY A 357 17.71 -5.40 -4.63
CA GLY A 357 17.24 -6.77 -4.76
C GLY A 357 17.17 -7.19 -6.22
N GLY A 358 17.89 -8.25 -6.60
CA GLY A 358 17.94 -8.80 -7.95
C GLY A 358 16.87 -9.84 -8.25
N ARG A 359 16.97 -10.44 -9.43
CA ARG A 359 16.03 -11.40 -10.03
C ARG A 359 16.66 -12.79 -10.04
N ARG A 360 15.86 -13.81 -9.76
CA ARG A 360 16.34 -15.18 -9.70
C ARG A 360 16.69 -15.73 -11.09
N GLY A 361 17.89 -16.28 -11.24
CA GLY A 361 18.35 -16.97 -12.44
C GLY A 361 18.53 -16.07 -13.65
N LYS A 362 18.64 -14.75 -13.45
CA LYS A 362 18.83 -13.75 -14.49
C LYS A 362 20.03 -12.89 -14.14
N MET A 363 20.69 -12.35 -15.15
CA MET A 363 21.89 -11.55 -14.95
C MET A 363 21.54 -10.15 -14.45
N ASP A 364 22.06 -9.79 -13.27
CA ASP A 364 21.99 -8.44 -12.72
C ASP A 364 23.39 -7.90 -12.38
N VAL A 365 23.63 -6.64 -12.76
CA VAL A 365 24.89 -5.94 -12.50
C VAL A 365 24.61 -4.73 -11.63
N VAL A 366 25.26 -4.65 -10.46
CA VAL A 366 25.10 -3.54 -9.51
C VAL A 366 26.44 -2.91 -9.19
N PHE A 367 26.63 -1.66 -9.61
CA PHE A 367 27.70 -0.80 -9.14
C PHE A 367 27.21 0.02 -7.95
N THR A 368 27.86 -0.18 -6.81
CA THR A 368 27.46 0.39 -5.53
C THR A 368 27.94 1.84 -5.35
N ASN A 369 27.43 2.50 -4.31
CA ASN A 369 27.89 3.82 -3.87
C ASN A 369 28.20 3.82 -2.36
N CYS A 370 28.57 4.97 -1.81
CA CYS A 370 28.95 5.10 -0.40
C CYS A 370 27.81 4.86 0.61
N HIS A 371 26.56 4.89 0.16
CA HIS A 371 25.38 4.82 1.02
C HIS A 371 24.68 3.47 0.95
N ILE A 372 25.15 2.56 0.11
CA ILE A 372 24.64 1.19 0.03
C ILE A 372 24.74 0.51 1.41
N LYS A 373 23.72 -0.27 1.74
CA LYS A 373 23.61 -1.07 2.96
C LYS A 373 23.48 -2.55 2.67
N LEU A 374 22.73 -2.91 1.62
CA LEU A 374 22.51 -4.30 1.24
C LEU A 374 22.44 -4.47 -0.27
N VAL A 375 23.18 -5.45 -0.79
CA VAL A 375 23.00 -5.96 -2.15
C VAL A 375 22.63 -7.44 -2.04
N LYS A 376 21.45 -7.81 -2.53
CA LYS A 376 20.96 -9.18 -2.57
C LYS A 376 20.54 -9.51 -3.99
N LEU A 377 21.44 -10.13 -4.74
CA LEU A 377 21.11 -10.66 -6.07
C LEU A 377 20.72 -12.13 -5.90
N GLU A 378 19.70 -12.58 -6.62
CA GLU A 378 19.09 -13.91 -6.45
C GLU A 378 19.75 -14.98 -7.34
N GLY A 379 20.99 -14.73 -7.75
CA GLY A 379 21.86 -15.64 -8.49
C GLY A 379 21.64 -15.58 -10.00
N GLY A 380 22.74 -15.56 -10.74
CA GLY A 380 22.73 -15.58 -12.20
C GLY A 380 22.23 -16.91 -12.77
N GLY A 381 22.00 -16.94 -14.08
CA GLY A 381 21.55 -18.16 -14.76
C GLY A 381 22.67 -19.16 -15.04
N SER A 382 23.92 -18.68 -15.17
CA SER A 382 25.09 -19.48 -15.48
C SER A 382 26.39 -18.72 -15.19
N LEU A 383 27.55 -19.36 -15.34
CA LEU A 383 28.86 -18.67 -15.29
C LEU A 383 29.03 -17.61 -16.41
N ARG A 384 28.25 -17.69 -17.50
CA ARG A 384 28.26 -16.68 -18.57
C ARG A 384 27.32 -15.52 -18.28
N ASP A 385 26.25 -15.81 -17.53
CA ASP A 385 25.17 -14.89 -17.18
C ASP A 385 25.14 -14.71 -15.66
N GLN A 386 26.32 -14.45 -15.09
CA GLN A 386 26.51 -14.31 -13.65
C GLN A 386 26.10 -12.93 -13.16
N ASP A 387 25.61 -12.88 -11.94
CA ASP A 387 25.42 -11.62 -11.24
C ASP A 387 26.76 -10.95 -10.97
N VAL A 388 26.80 -9.62 -11.04
CA VAL A 388 28.02 -8.85 -10.78
C VAL A 388 27.76 -7.74 -9.77
N VAL A 389 28.49 -7.77 -8.66
CA VAL A 389 28.50 -6.68 -7.67
C VAL A 389 29.84 -5.95 -7.75
N GLY A 390 29.82 -4.73 -8.27
CA GLY A 390 30.97 -3.84 -8.35
C GLY A 390 31.01 -2.84 -7.20
N ILE A 391 32.13 -2.79 -6.47
CA ILE A 391 32.40 -1.79 -5.45
C ILE A 391 33.63 -1.02 -5.87
N SER A 392 33.45 0.25 -6.16
CA SER A 392 34.49 1.14 -6.64
C SER A 392 35.48 1.50 -5.53
N LYS A 393 36.66 1.98 -5.94
CA LYS A 393 37.72 2.55 -5.09
C LYS A 393 37.33 3.90 -4.42
N ASP A 394 36.05 4.23 -4.34
CA ASP A 394 35.63 5.59 -3.97
C ASP A 394 36.09 6.01 -2.56
N PHE A 395 36.25 7.33 -2.36
CA PHE A 395 36.87 7.93 -1.18
C PHE A 395 35.96 7.90 0.08
N CYS A 396 35.16 6.85 0.27
CA CYS A 396 34.28 6.66 1.43
C CYS A 396 34.50 5.29 2.08
N SER A 397 33.97 5.11 3.30
CA SER A 397 34.01 3.86 4.06
C SER A 397 32.60 3.26 4.15
N PRO A 398 32.13 2.54 3.12
CA PRO A 398 30.81 1.91 3.17
C PRO A 398 30.76 0.86 4.28
N ASP A 399 29.56 0.63 4.80
CA ASP A 399 29.23 -0.51 5.66
C ASP A 399 28.11 -1.27 4.96
N VAL A 400 28.49 -2.34 4.26
CA VAL A 400 27.63 -3.03 3.31
C VAL A 400 27.60 -4.53 3.56
N THR A 401 26.40 -5.07 3.48
CA THR A 401 26.14 -6.51 3.43
C THR A 401 25.88 -6.94 1.99
N ILE A 402 26.50 -8.02 1.55
CA ILE A 402 26.33 -8.58 0.22
C ILE A 402 25.92 -10.04 0.40
N MET A 403 24.74 -10.39 -0.11
CA MET A 403 24.26 -11.77 -0.13
C MET A 403 24.61 -12.37 -1.48
N THR A 404 25.39 -13.45 -1.46
CA THR A 404 25.87 -14.14 -2.65
C THR A 404 25.15 -15.46 -2.81
N GLN A 405 24.41 -15.59 -3.90
CA GLN A 405 23.82 -16.85 -4.35
C GLN A 405 24.64 -17.46 -5.49
N SER A 406 24.16 -18.55 -6.09
CA SER A 406 24.87 -19.22 -7.20
C SER A 406 25.19 -18.23 -8.33
N PHE A 407 26.31 -18.44 -9.02
CA PHE A 407 26.72 -17.64 -10.17
C PHE A 407 26.76 -16.13 -9.87
N THR A 408 27.45 -15.75 -8.78
CA THR A 408 27.63 -14.34 -8.36
C THR A 408 29.11 -14.00 -8.30
N GLN A 409 29.52 -12.95 -9.01
CA GLN A 409 30.86 -12.39 -8.98
C GLN A 409 30.86 -11.05 -8.24
N ILE A 410 31.70 -10.93 -7.22
CA ILE A 410 31.94 -9.67 -6.51
C ILE A 410 33.32 -9.14 -6.88
N GLN A 411 33.37 -7.85 -7.22
CA GLN A 411 34.59 -7.11 -7.50
C GLN A 411 34.66 -5.93 -6.52
N ASN A 412 35.38 -6.12 -5.41
CA ASN A 412 35.54 -5.10 -4.37
C ASN A 412 36.89 -4.37 -4.48
N GLN A 413 36.88 -3.21 -5.12
CA GLN A 413 38.06 -2.36 -5.28
C GLN A 413 38.16 -1.26 -4.21
N ALA A 414 37.33 -1.30 -3.16
CA ALA A 414 37.36 -0.30 -2.10
C ALA A 414 38.67 -0.36 -1.30
N GLU A 415 39.14 0.81 -0.86
CA GLU A 415 40.37 0.94 -0.04
C GLU A 415 40.09 1.10 1.45
N ARG A 416 38.82 1.27 1.82
CA ARG A 416 38.34 1.36 3.20
C ARG A 416 36.87 0.96 3.29
N GLY A 417 36.41 0.61 4.49
CA GLY A 417 35.02 0.22 4.75
C GLY A 417 34.91 -1.17 5.38
N ASN A 418 33.68 -1.54 5.71
CA ASN A 418 33.32 -2.81 6.32
C ASN A 418 32.41 -3.58 5.37
N PHE A 419 32.81 -4.80 5.03
CA PHE A 419 32.12 -5.64 4.06
C PHE A 419 31.73 -6.95 4.72
N THR A 420 30.44 -7.26 4.75
CA THR A 420 29.93 -8.56 5.19
C THR A 420 29.39 -9.34 4.00
N TYR A 421 29.97 -10.51 3.73
CA TYR A 421 29.58 -11.42 2.67
C TYR A 421 28.79 -12.58 3.28
N PHE A 422 27.51 -12.71 2.93
CA PHE A 422 26.69 -13.86 3.26
C PHE A 422 26.68 -14.83 2.08
N VAL A 423 27.35 -15.96 2.27
CA VAL A 423 27.52 -16.99 1.24
C VAL A 423 26.45 -18.05 1.39
N GLU A 424 25.44 -17.97 0.52
CA GLU A 424 24.29 -18.88 0.49
C GLU A 424 24.47 -20.06 -0.49
N SER A 425 25.40 -19.93 -1.45
CA SER A 425 25.79 -20.99 -2.37
C SER A 425 27.29 -20.94 -2.64
N LEU A 426 27.87 -22.10 -2.97
CA LEU A 426 29.26 -22.23 -3.41
C LEU A 426 29.38 -22.36 -4.93
N GLU A 427 28.27 -22.52 -5.64
CA GLU A 427 28.27 -22.78 -7.07
C GLU A 427 28.54 -21.49 -7.85
N GLY A 428 29.69 -21.41 -8.52
CA GLY A 428 30.03 -20.27 -9.38
C GLY A 428 30.13 -18.94 -8.64
N VAL A 429 30.45 -18.94 -7.35
CA VAL A 429 30.65 -17.72 -6.55
C VAL A 429 32.12 -17.31 -6.55
N GLY A 430 32.38 -16.05 -6.92
CA GLY A 430 33.72 -15.47 -6.90
C GLY A 430 33.74 -14.15 -6.15
N THR A 431 34.78 -13.92 -5.33
CA THR A 431 34.98 -12.62 -4.65
C THR A 431 36.43 -12.17 -4.80
N GLU A 432 36.62 -11.10 -5.55
CA GLU A 432 37.88 -10.36 -5.65
C GLU A 432 37.80 -9.14 -4.73
N TYR A 433 38.82 -8.91 -3.91
CA TYR A 433 38.90 -7.75 -3.02
C TYR A 433 40.32 -7.25 -2.85
N LEU A 434 40.49 -6.07 -2.26
CA LEU A 434 41.81 -5.55 -1.86
C LEU A 434 42.09 -5.87 -0.38
N ILE A 435 43.35 -6.08 -0.04
CA ILE A 435 43.79 -6.22 1.35
C ILE A 435 44.40 -4.90 1.80
N GLY A 436 43.93 -4.34 2.91
CA GLY A 436 44.42 -3.08 3.45
C GLY A 436 44.13 -2.92 4.94
N THR A 437 44.78 -1.96 5.58
CA THR A 437 44.68 -1.73 7.04
C THR A 437 43.38 -1.07 7.48
N ASN A 438 42.65 -0.43 6.56
CA ASN A 438 41.39 0.28 6.84
C ASN A 438 40.16 -0.45 6.25
N LEU A 439 40.33 -1.74 5.93
CA LEU A 439 39.32 -2.60 5.31
C LEU A 439 39.01 -3.76 6.25
N SER A 440 37.73 -4.09 6.41
CA SER A 440 37.31 -5.33 7.03
C SER A 440 36.44 -6.15 6.08
N HIS A 441 36.78 -7.43 5.94
CA HIS A 441 36.02 -8.40 5.14
C HIS A 441 35.57 -9.52 6.08
N HIS A 442 34.26 -9.66 6.26
CA HIS A 442 33.63 -10.65 7.11
C HIS A 442 32.84 -11.63 6.26
N TYR A 443 33.15 -12.92 6.33
CA TYR A 443 32.41 -13.95 5.63
C TYR A 443 31.52 -14.72 6.60
N LYS A 444 30.26 -14.91 6.21
CA LYS A 444 29.26 -15.72 6.91
C LYS A 444 28.72 -16.74 5.94
N PHE A 445 28.92 -18.02 6.24
CA PHE A 445 28.46 -19.12 5.41
C PHE A 445 27.15 -19.65 5.99
N THR A 446 26.11 -19.72 5.16
CA THR A 446 24.85 -20.41 5.52
C THR A 446 24.76 -21.80 4.89
N VAL A 447 25.74 -22.16 4.05
CA VAL A 447 25.91 -23.52 3.52
C VAL A 447 26.41 -24.48 4.60
N GLU A 448 26.04 -25.76 4.47
CA GLU A 448 26.52 -26.80 5.37
C GLU A 448 28.04 -26.96 5.21
N LEU A 449 28.75 -27.04 6.35
CA LEU A 449 30.22 -27.19 6.39
C LEU A 449 30.73 -28.35 5.51
N GLU A 450 29.96 -29.43 5.41
CA GLU A 450 30.31 -30.63 4.64
C GLU A 450 30.39 -30.39 3.12
N GLN A 451 29.71 -29.34 2.62
CA GLN A 451 29.67 -28.97 1.20
C GLN A 451 30.89 -28.14 0.78
N ILE A 452 31.59 -27.54 1.75
CA ILE A 452 32.81 -26.76 1.51
C ILE A 452 33.95 -27.75 1.25
N GLY A 453 34.33 -27.89 -0.02
CA GLY A 453 35.44 -28.77 -0.42
C GLY A 453 36.80 -28.12 -0.17
N SER A 454 36.91 -26.82 -0.43
CA SER A 454 38.10 -26.04 -0.12
C SER A 454 37.78 -24.55 -0.01
N VAL A 455 38.51 -23.86 0.88
CA VAL A 455 38.58 -22.40 0.93
C VAL A 455 40.02 -22.05 0.59
N SER A 456 40.23 -21.36 -0.54
CA SER A 456 41.58 -20.99 -0.98
C SER A 456 41.68 -19.47 -1.11
N LEU A 457 42.70 -18.92 -0.45
CA LEU A 457 43.07 -17.52 -0.52
C LEU A 457 44.27 -17.41 -1.47
N LEU A 458 44.02 -16.98 -2.69
CA LEU A 458 45.05 -16.79 -3.72
C LEU A 458 45.34 -15.30 -3.84
N GLY A 459 46.23 -14.80 -2.99
CA GLY A 459 46.54 -13.37 -2.91
C GLY A 459 45.35 -12.58 -2.36
N SER A 460 44.75 -11.74 -3.20
CA SER A 460 43.60 -10.89 -2.87
C SER A 460 42.26 -11.43 -3.42
N ILE A 461 42.25 -12.70 -3.83
CA ILE A 461 41.06 -13.39 -4.34
C ILE A 461 40.73 -14.55 -3.39
N LEU A 462 39.47 -14.62 -2.95
CA LEU A 462 38.93 -15.78 -2.25
C LEU A 462 38.18 -16.67 -3.25
N HIS A 463 38.65 -17.90 -3.41
CA HIS A 463 37.95 -18.94 -4.17
C HIS A 463 37.34 -19.96 -3.23
N LEU A 464 36.04 -20.21 -3.40
CA LEU A 464 35.30 -21.24 -2.69
C LEU A 464 35.05 -22.41 -3.65
N GLY A 465 35.58 -23.58 -3.31
CA GLY A 465 35.40 -24.80 -4.08
C GLY A 465 34.35 -25.70 -3.44
N MET A 466 33.40 -26.20 -4.23
CA MET A 466 32.53 -27.30 -3.82
C MET A 466 33.33 -28.59 -3.65
N LYS A 467 32.90 -29.44 -2.72
CA LYS A 467 33.40 -30.81 -2.61
C LYS A 467 32.89 -31.61 -3.81
N SER A 468 33.65 -31.64 -4.90
CA SER A 468 33.36 -32.55 -6.00
C SER A 468 33.62 -33.97 -5.50
N ASN A 469 32.62 -34.85 -5.63
CA ASN A 469 32.72 -36.24 -5.25
C ASN A 469 33.91 -36.90 -5.97
N PHE A 470 35.02 -37.06 -5.26
CA PHE A 470 36.07 -38.03 -5.55
C PHE A 470 36.44 -38.75 -4.26
N HIS A 471 36.16 -40.04 -4.23
CA HIS A 471 36.73 -40.98 -3.28
C HIS A 471 38.25 -41.06 -3.50
N LEU A 472 39.04 -40.82 -2.44
CA LEU A 472 40.19 -41.65 -2.11
C LEU A 472 40.66 -41.42 -0.67
N LEU A 473 41.08 -42.53 -0.07
CA LEU A 473 41.42 -42.81 1.32
C LEU A 473 42.57 -41.95 1.87
N GLY A 474 42.50 -41.65 3.17
CA GLY A 474 43.64 -41.19 3.96
C GLY A 474 43.24 -40.79 5.37
N GLU A 475 43.51 -41.64 6.35
CA GLU A 475 43.54 -41.27 7.77
C GLU A 475 44.59 -40.16 8.00
N MET A 476 44.33 -39.23 8.92
CA MET A 476 45.11 -39.19 10.17
C MET A 476 44.62 -38.12 11.16
N VAL A 477 44.35 -38.64 12.37
CA VAL A 477 44.29 -38.09 13.75
C VAL A 477 43.26 -37.02 14.09
#